data_AF-A0A3D4SZC9-F1
#
_entry.id   AF-A0A3D4SZC9-F1
#
_cell.length_a   1.000
_cell.length_b   1.000
_cell.length_c   1.000
_cell.angle_alpha   90.00
_cell.angle_beta   90.00
_cell.angle_gamma   90.00
#
_symmetry.space_group_name_H-M   'P 1'
#
loop_
_entity.id
_entity.type
_entity.pdbx_description
1 polymer ?
#
loop_
_entity_poly.entity_id
_entity_poly.type
_entity_poly.pdbx_seq_one_letter_code
_entity_poly.pdbx_strand_id
1 'polypeptide(L)'
;MKKIRSHVSVPAALLAVVLPVAVTVAGCSPADQKDSPGTTATASAATGPVEVDPLGDVTPVTDDPGEGRPEAARIVALDQYGTFTRILDGLGLADRIVGRSVASSEPALADVPVVTRHGHEIDVESVLEQHPGLVLIDEKDPAGGASAGAVSQLRGAGVTVETVDLTRNPDTVADNIRTVARHVGLPEVGEKLADRSAESIARAKDTVAGLAGSAGGDRPRMVFLFQRGTGT
;
A
#
# COMPACT_ATOMS: atom_id res chain seq x y z
N MET A 1 19.45 -15.36 -69.63
CA MET A 1 19.69 -14.56 -70.85
C MET A 1 18.36 -14.22 -71.50
N LYS A 2 18.28 -13.04 -72.14
CA LYS A 2 17.19 -12.48 -72.97
C LYS A 2 16.25 -11.46 -72.28
N LYS A 3 16.68 -10.20 -72.41
CA LYS A 3 15.88 -8.94 -72.35
C LYS A 3 14.84 -8.91 -73.48
N ILE A 4 13.80 -8.07 -73.33
CA ILE A 4 13.13 -7.15 -74.30
C ILE A 4 11.88 -6.62 -73.54
N ARG A 5 11.85 -5.44 -72.92
CA ARG A 5 11.71 -4.03 -73.38
C ARG A 5 10.51 -3.71 -74.30
N SER A 6 9.69 -2.77 -73.79
CA SER A 6 8.94 -1.69 -74.49
C SER A 6 7.63 -2.11 -75.20
N HIS A 7 6.53 -1.34 -75.29
CA HIS A 7 6.25 0.11 -75.28
C HIS A 7 4.76 0.40 -74.91
N VAL A 8 4.52 1.47 -74.15
CA VAL A 8 3.62 2.62 -74.41
C VAL A 8 2.21 2.39 -75.01
N SER A 9 1.16 2.86 -74.31
CA SER A 9 0.13 3.79 -74.84
C SER A 9 -0.94 4.14 -73.78
N VAL A 10 -1.12 5.44 -73.55
CA VAL A 10 -2.26 6.13 -72.90
C VAL A 10 -3.10 6.66 -74.08
N PRO A 11 -4.46 6.59 -74.12
CA PRO A 11 -5.30 7.49 -73.31
C PRO A 11 -6.73 7.01 -72.99
N ALA A 12 -7.39 7.72 -72.08
CA ALA A 12 -8.72 8.33 -72.24
C ALA A 12 -9.35 8.55 -70.86
N ALA A 13 -9.50 9.83 -70.52
CA ALA A 13 -10.15 10.31 -69.32
C ALA A 13 -11.63 9.89 -69.27
N LEU A 14 -12.07 9.42 -68.11
CA LEU A 14 -13.47 9.50 -67.71
C LEU A 14 -13.55 10.21 -66.36
N LEU A 15 -14.26 11.32 -66.36
CA LEU A 15 -14.49 12.25 -65.27
C LEU A 15 -15.37 11.56 -64.21
N ALA A 16 -14.84 11.34 -62.99
CA ALA A 16 -15.64 10.94 -61.84
C ALA A 16 -15.50 12.01 -60.74
N VAL A 17 -16.63 12.62 -60.39
CA VAL A 17 -16.77 13.66 -59.36
C VAL A 17 -16.41 13.06 -58.00
N VAL A 18 -15.35 13.56 -57.37
CA VAL A 18 -14.91 13.17 -56.02
C VAL A 18 -15.39 14.24 -55.03
N LEU A 19 -16.24 13.85 -54.09
CA LEU A 19 -16.52 14.63 -52.87
C LEU A 19 -15.27 14.62 -51.96
N PRO A 20 -14.80 15.74 -51.43
CA PRO A 20 -13.66 15.73 -50.51
C PRO A 20 -14.12 15.27 -49.11
N VAL A 21 -13.60 14.12 -48.68
CA VAL A 21 -13.57 13.73 -47.26
C VAL A 21 -12.45 14.53 -46.60
N ALA A 22 -12.81 15.43 -45.69
CA ALA A 22 -11.85 16.18 -44.89
C ALA A 22 -11.17 15.24 -43.88
N VAL A 23 -9.88 14.98 -44.07
CA VAL A 23 -9.03 14.30 -43.09
C VAL A 23 -8.38 15.38 -42.24
N THR A 24 -8.83 15.54 -41.00
CA THR A 24 -8.16 16.40 -40.00
C THR A 24 -7.10 15.57 -39.28
N VAL A 25 -5.83 15.84 -39.56
CA VAL A 25 -4.71 15.38 -38.73
C VAL A 25 -4.61 16.32 -37.54
N ALA A 26 -5.03 15.85 -36.36
CA ALA A 26 -4.77 16.53 -35.10
C ALA A 26 -3.44 16.04 -34.55
N GLY A 27 -2.40 16.88 -34.68
CA GLY A 27 -1.14 16.71 -33.96
C GLY A 27 -1.35 17.01 -32.47
N CYS A 28 -0.83 16.15 -31.60
CA CYS A 28 -0.80 16.41 -30.16
C CYS A 28 0.54 17.06 -29.80
N SER A 29 0.48 18.32 -29.36
CA SER A 29 1.58 19.05 -28.73
C SER A 29 1.58 18.73 -27.22
N PRO A 30 2.72 18.70 -26.52
CA PRO A 30 2.71 18.50 -25.07
C PRO A 30 2.23 19.80 -24.41
N ALA A 31 1.11 19.72 -23.70
CA ALA A 31 0.63 20.81 -22.85
C ALA A 31 0.88 20.45 -21.39
N ASP A 32 1.41 21.44 -20.66
CA ASP A 32 1.67 21.50 -19.23
C ASP A 32 0.63 20.78 -18.37
N GLN A 33 1.13 19.93 -17.47
CA GLN A 33 0.36 19.25 -16.44
C GLN A 33 0.02 20.26 -15.34
N LYS A 34 -1.21 20.76 -15.35
CA LYS A 34 -1.86 21.35 -14.17
C LYS A 34 -2.69 20.29 -13.48
N ASP A 35 -2.48 20.17 -12.17
CA ASP A 35 -3.22 19.32 -11.25
C ASP A 35 -4.73 19.32 -11.57
N SER A 36 -5.24 18.15 -11.95
CA SER A 36 -6.67 17.92 -12.15
C SER A 36 -7.19 17.11 -10.97
N PRO A 37 -8.32 17.49 -10.35
CA PRO A 37 -8.95 16.66 -9.32
C PRO A 37 -9.37 15.34 -9.95
N GLY A 38 -9.05 14.23 -9.29
CA GLY A 38 -9.35 12.88 -9.77
C GLY A 38 -10.78 12.76 -10.27
N THR A 39 -10.94 12.29 -11.51
CA THR A 39 -12.25 11.94 -12.06
C THR A 39 -12.75 10.73 -11.28
N THR A 40 -13.73 10.95 -10.40
CA THR A 40 -14.52 9.88 -9.80
C THR A 40 -15.39 9.24 -10.90
N ALA A 41 -14.81 8.28 -11.61
CA ALA A 41 -15.60 7.35 -12.40
C ALA A 41 -16.60 6.64 -11.46
N THR A 42 -17.88 6.73 -11.76
CA THR A 42 -18.93 6.07 -10.99
C THR A 42 -18.66 4.56 -11.02
N ALA A 43 -18.27 3.99 -9.87
CA ALA A 43 -17.87 2.57 -9.74
C ALA A 43 -18.90 1.57 -10.31
N SER A 44 -20.16 1.98 -10.43
CA SER A 44 -21.25 1.19 -11.01
C SER A 44 -21.09 0.86 -12.52
N ALA A 45 -20.27 1.61 -13.26
CA ALA A 45 -20.11 1.43 -14.71
C ALA A 45 -18.86 0.62 -15.11
N ALA A 46 -18.00 0.24 -14.17
CA ALA A 46 -16.75 -0.45 -14.48
C ALA A 46 -17.01 -1.93 -14.83
N THR A 47 -16.75 -2.30 -16.08
CA THR A 47 -16.77 -3.70 -16.54
C THR A 47 -15.33 -4.14 -16.84
N GLY A 48 -14.66 -4.73 -15.85
CA GLY A 48 -13.29 -5.22 -15.98
C GLY A 48 -12.42 -4.88 -14.76
N PRO A 49 -11.13 -5.28 -14.77
CA PRO A 49 -10.19 -4.89 -13.73
C PRO A 49 -10.07 -3.37 -13.67
N VAL A 50 -10.19 -2.83 -12.46
CA VAL A 50 -9.89 -1.42 -12.18
C VAL A 50 -8.59 -1.41 -11.40
N GLU A 51 -7.57 -0.75 -11.92
CA GLU A 51 -6.37 -0.44 -11.16
C GLU A 51 -6.67 0.73 -10.23
N VAL A 52 -6.26 0.60 -8.98
CA VAL A 52 -6.31 1.66 -7.98
C VAL A 52 -4.89 2.11 -7.69
N ASP A 53 -4.72 3.40 -7.46
CA ASP A 53 -3.41 3.93 -7.09
C ASP A 53 -2.93 3.25 -5.80
N PRO A 54 -1.62 2.93 -5.69
CA PRO A 54 -1.06 2.40 -4.47
C PRO A 54 -1.33 3.35 -3.29
N LEU A 55 -1.64 2.77 -2.13
CA LEU A 55 -1.66 3.52 -0.89
C LEU A 55 -0.22 4.01 -0.61
N GLY A 56 -0.01 5.32 -0.63
CA GLY A 56 1.27 5.95 -0.30
C GLY A 56 1.58 5.92 1.20
N ASP A 57 2.49 6.79 1.63
CA ASP A 57 2.89 6.93 3.03
C ASP A 57 1.76 7.44 3.93
N VAL A 58 1.83 7.13 5.23
CA VAL A 58 0.89 7.66 6.21
C VAL A 58 1.36 9.03 6.65
N THR A 59 0.54 10.06 6.51
CA THR A 59 0.89 11.37 7.07
C THR A 59 0.93 11.30 8.60
N PRO A 60 2.04 11.64 9.28
CA PRO A 60 2.10 11.67 10.73
C PRO A 60 1.09 12.65 11.35
N VAL A 61 0.68 12.42 12.60
CA VAL A 61 -0.13 13.41 13.36
C VAL A 61 0.70 14.49 14.04
N THR A 62 2.01 14.35 14.03
CA THR A 62 2.98 15.30 14.60
C THR A 62 4.35 15.06 13.95
N ASP A 63 5.12 16.13 13.78
CA ASP A 63 6.53 16.06 13.35
C ASP A 63 7.48 15.83 14.54
N ASP A 64 6.99 16.07 15.76
CA ASP A 64 7.71 15.81 17.01
C ASP A 64 6.83 14.92 17.91
N PRO A 65 7.01 13.58 17.85
CA PRO A 65 6.29 12.67 18.74
C PRO A 65 6.79 12.70 20.18
N GLY A 66 7.95 13.30 20.45
CA GLY A 66 8.68 13.12 21.70
C GLY A 66 9.46 11.80 21.76
N GLU A 67 10.18 11.60 22.86
CA GLU A 67 11.13 10.48 23.02
C GLU A 67 10.43 9.11 23.12
N GLY A 68 9.29 9.03 23.80
CA GLY A 68 8.64 7.75 24.10
C GLY A 68 9.51 6.86 25.00
N ARG A 69 9.41 5.54 24.81
CA ARG A 69 10.28 4.57 25.51
C ARG A 69 11.70 4.60 24.96
N PRO A 70 12.76 4.51 25.80
CA PRO A 70 14.14 4.46 25.32
C PRO A 70 14.42 3.31 24.33
N GLU A 71 13.80 2.14 24.54
CA GLU A 71 13.95 1.00 23.64
C GLU A 71 13.38 1.27 22.24
N ALA A 72 12.41 2.18 22.14
CA ALA A 72 11.77 2.58 20.89
C ALA A 72 12.58 3.59 20.07
N ALA A 73 13.86 3.82 20.40
CA ALA A 73 14.78 4.62 19.58
C ALA A 73 15.17 3.89 18.27
N ARG A 74 15.18 2.55 18.27
CA ARG A 74 15.45 1.70 17.10
C ARG A 74 14.47 0.52 17.11
N ILE A 75 13.49 0.57 16.22
CA ILE A 75 12.35 -0.35 16.19
C ILE A 75 12.45 -1.29 14.99
N VAL A 76 12.28 -2.57 15.23
CA VAL A 76 11.95 -3.55 14.19
C VAL A 76 10.47 -3.90 14.35
N ALA A 77 9.69 -3.74 13.27
CA ALA A 77 8.24 -3.88 13.32
C ALA A 77 7.78 -4.97 12.34
N LEU A 78 7.24 -6.06 12.88
CA LEU A 78 6.99 -7.30 12.12
C LEU A 78 5.54 -7.75 12.26
N ASP A 79 4.80 -7.61 11.17
CA ASP A 79 3.54 -8.30 10.96
C ASP A 79 3.36 -8.65 9.47
N GLN A 80 2.47 -9.60 9.21
CA GLN A 80 2.11 -10.02 7.86
C GLN A 80 1.42 -8.94 7.01
N TYR A 81 0.92 -7.86 7.62
CA TYR A 81 0.05 -6.89 6.94
C TYR A 81 0.67 -5.48 6.84
N GLY A 82 1.83 -5.24 7.44
CA GLY A 82 2.46 -3.91 7.54
C GLY A 82 1.67 -2.94 8.40
N THR A 83 0.94 -3.43 9.40
CA THR A 83 0.09 -2.60 10.26
C THR A 83 0.95 -1.80 11.23
N PHE A 84 1.98 -2.43 11.81
CA PHE A 84 2.83 -1.74 12.79
C PHE A 84 3.58 -0.59 12.16
N THR A 85 4.20 -0.80 10.99
CA THR A 85 4.98 0.24 10.30
C THR A 85 4.12 1.45 9.96
N ARG A 86 2.90 1.26 9.46
CA ARG A 86 1.94 2.36 9.19
C ARG A 86 1.48 3.09 10.44
N ILE A 87 1.29 2.37 11.56
CA ILE A 87 0.95 3.02 12.83
C ILE A 87 2.15 3.84 13.32
N LEU A 88 3.36 3.27 13.31
CA LEU A 88 4.58 3.96 13.74
C LEU A 88 4.85 5.21 12.89
N ASP A 89 4.70 5.11 11.57
CA ASP A 89 4.77 6.25 10.64
C ASP A 89 3.72 7.31 10.99
N GLY A 90 2.46 6.90 11.16
CA GLY A 90 1.38 7.79 11.60
C GLY A 90 1.63 8.46 12.96
N LEU A 91 2.39 7.83 13.85
CA LEU A 91 2.82 8.40 15.13
C LEU A 91 4.00 9.37 14.98
N GLY A 92 4.66 9.44 13.82
CA GLY A 92 5.87 10.24 13.59
C GLY A 92 7.18 9.50 13.85
N LEU A 93 7.17 8.16 13.86
CA LEU A 93 8.32 7.32 14.20
C LEU A 93 8.94 6.58 12.99
N ALA A 94 8.64 6.99 11.76
CA ALA A 94 9.16 6.34 10.55
C ALA A 94 10.70 6.20 10.57
N ASP A 95 11.41 7.28 10.94
CA ASP A 95 12.88 7.32 11.02
C ASP A 95 13.48 6.39 12.09
N ARG A 96 12.66 5.90 13.04
CA ARG A 96 13.08 4.96 14.07
C ARG A 96 12.95 3.50 13.62
N ILE A 97 12.34 3.24 12.47
CA ILE A 97 12.15 1.89 11.94
C ILE A 97 13.45 1.45 11.26
N VAL A 98 14.12 0.46 11.83
CA VAL A 98 15.43 -0.04 11.36
C VAL A 98 15.36 -1.42 10.72
N GLY A 99 14.19 -2.08 10.79
CA GLY A 99 13.94 -3.32 10.08
C GLY A 99 12.44 -3.57 9.92
N ARG A 100 12.07 -4.15 8.79
CA ARG A 100 10.67 -4.36 8.39
C ARG A 100 10.42 -5.76 7.87
N SER A 101 9.15 -6.16 7.85
CA SER A 101 8.75 -7.35 7.10
C SER A 101 8.63 -7.04 5.60
N VAL A 102 8.57 -8.10 4.78
CA VAL A 102 8.29 -7.93 3.33
C VAL A 102 6.92 -7.31 3.04
N ALA A 103 5.99 -7.31 4.00
CA ALA A 103 4.64 -6.75 3.83
C ALA A 103 4.63 -5.22 3.93
N SER A 104 5.57 -4.65 4.69
CA SER A 104 5.79 -3.22 4.80
C SER A 104 6.48 -2.73 3.53
N SER A 105 5.70 -2.09 2.66
CA SER A 105 6.05 -1.64 1.31
C SER A 105 5.80 -0.15 1.10
N GLU A 106 5.61 0.58 2.19
CA GLU A 106 5.49 2.04 2.23
C GLU A 106 6.74 2.67 1.57
N PRO A 107 6.56 3.65 0.66
CA PRO A 107 7.69 4.33 0.01
C PRO A 107 8.75 4.85 0.98
N ALA A 108 8.35 5.41 2.12
CA ALA A 108 9.26 5.91 3.15
C ALA A 108 10.19 4.82 3.74
N LEU A 109 9.83 3.54 3.61
CA LEU A 109 10.60 2.42 4.16
C LEU A 109 11.36 1.64 3.09
N ALA A 110 11.45 2.15 1.85
CA ALA A 110 12.11 1.46 0.75
C ALA A 110 13.55 1.02 1.09
N ASP A 111 14.30 1.90 1.75
CA ASP A 111 15.70 1.67 2.14
C ASP A 111 15.86 0.95 3.49
N VAL A 112 14.76 0.73 4.23
CA VAL A 112 14.80 -0.03 5.48
C VAL A 112 14.98 -1.52 5.16
N PRO A 113 15.95 -2.22 5.78
CA PRO A 113 16.19 -3.63 5.54
C PRO A 113 14.98 -4.52 5.81
N VAL A 114 14.74 -5.47 4.89
CA VAL A 114 13.77 -6.55 5.11
C VAL A 114 14.44 -7.62 5.97
N VAL A 115 13.85 -7.90 7.13
CA VAL A 115 14.38 -8.87 8.11
C VAL A 115 13.51 -10.12 8.23
N THR A 116 12.71 -10.39 7.20
CA THR A 116 11.96 -11.64 7.03
C THR A 116 12.41 -12.40 5.79
N ARG A 117 12.37 -13.73 5.85
CA ARG A 117 12.66 -14.63 4.73
C ARG A 117 11.48 -15.55 4.42
N HIS A 118 11.53 -16.16 3.24
CA HIS A 118 10.48 -17.04 2.70
C HIS A 118 9.05 -16.43 2.66
N GLY A 119 8.93 -15.11 2.80
CA GLY A 119 7.68 -14.40 3.06
C GLY A 119 7.78 -13.70 4.40
N HIS A 120 7.20 -14.30 5.43
CA HIS A 120 7.00 -13.67 6.74
C HIS A 120 7.75 -14.39 7.88
N GLU A 121 8.64 -15.34 7.58
CA GLU A 121 9.47 -16.00 8.59
C GLU A 121 10.52 -15.00 9.11
N ILE A 122 10.61 -14.80 10.43
CA ILE A 122 11.58 -13.88 11.02
C ILE A 122 13.00 -14.42 10.85
N ASP A 123 13.90 -13.59 10.30
CA ASP A 123 15.32 -13.86 10.30
C ASP A 123 16.00 -13.21 11.49
N VAL A 124 16.22 -13.97 12.57
CA VAL A 124 16.75 -13.47 13.83
C VAL A 124 18.13 -12.82 13.67
N GLU A 125 19.01 -13.38 12.83
CA GLU A 125 20.34 -12.81 12.62
C GLU A 125 20.23 -11.44 11.94
N SER A 126 19.43 -11.34 10.87
CA SER A 126 19.19 -10.05 10.20
C SER A 126 18.52 -9.02 11.10
N VAL A 127 17.63 -9.45 12.02
CA VAL A 127 17.06 -8.55 13.05
C VAL A 127 18.16 -8.02 13.97
N LEU A 128 19.03 -8.90 14.49
CA LEU A 128 20.10 -8.52 15.42
C LEU A 128 21.16 -7.62 14.79
N GLU A 129 21.45 -7.80 13.50
CA GLU A 129 22.33 -6.91 12.71
C GLU A 129 21.83 -5.46 12.67
N GLN A 130 20.51 -5.25 12.80
CA GLN A 130 19.94 -3.89 12.88
C GLN A 130 20.08 -3.26 14.27
N HIS A 131 20.67 -3.96 15.25
CA HIS A 131 20.84 -3.48 16.61
C HIS A 131 19.57 -2.80 17.19
N PRO A 132 18.40 -3.48 17.18
CA PRO A 132 17.17 -2.90 17.67
C PRO A 132 17.17 -2.79 19.19
N GLY A 133 16.54 -1.74 19.71
CA GLY A 133 16.15 -1.67 21.12
C GLY A 133 14.82 -2.38 21.37
N LEU A 134 13.89 -2.28 20.41
CA LEU A 134 12.54 -2.82 20.49
C LEU A 134 12.18 -3.59 19.22
N VAL A 135 11.62 -4.79 19.40
CA VAL A 135 10.99 -5.57 18.33
C VAL A 135 9.50 -5.71 18.64
N LEU A 136 8.65 -5.23 17.75
CA LEU A 136 7.20 -5.44 17.78
C LEU A 136 6.84 -6.61 16.87
N ILE A 137 6.11 -7.59 17.41
CA ILE A 137 5.68 -8.79 16.69
C ILE A 137 4.17 -8.98 16.89
N ASP A 138 3.43 -9.26 15.81
CA ASP A 138 2.00 -9.56 15.91
C ASP A 138 1.83 -10.96 16.49
N GLU A 139 1.16 -11.05 17.64
CA GLU A 139 0.89 -12.32 18.31
C GLU A 139 0.04 -13.25 17.44
N LYS A 140 -0.86 -12.67 16.64
CA LYS A 140 -1.79 -13.41 15.78
C LYS A 140 -1.25 -13.59 14.35
N ASP A 141 0.03 -13.34 14.12
CA ASP A 141 0.65 -13.54 12.81
C ASP A 141 0.56 -15.02 12.40
N PRO A 142 -0.21 -15.37 11.35
CA PRO A 142 -0.40 -16.76 10.95
C PRO A 142 0.85 -17.38 10.32
N ALA A 143 1.86 -16.58 9.97
CA ALA A 143 3.16 -17.08 9.53
C ALA A 143 4.08 -17.48 10.71
N GLY A 144 3.63 -17.34 11.95
CA GLY A 144 4.38 -17.76 13.12
C GLY A 144 5.45 -16.76 13.55
N GLY A 145 5.29 -15.48 13.23
CA GLY A 145 6.19 -14.41 13.68
C GLY A 145 6.42 -14.43 15.20
N ALA A 146 5.38 -14.65 15.99
CA ALA A 146 5.46 -14.81 17.44
C ALA A 146 5.90 -16.22 17.90
N SER A 147 6.53 -17.03 17.04
CA SER A 147 7.00 -18.35 17.43
C SER A 147 7.93 -18.28 18.65
N ALA A 148 7.74 -19.20 19.60
CA ALA A 148 8.49 -19.21 20.85
C ALA A 148 10.02 -19.24 20.64
N GLY A 149 10.48 -19.85 19.54
CA GLY A 149 11.90 -19.93 19.19
C GLY A 149 12.52 -18.55 18.88
N ALA A 150 12.00 -17.83 17.89
CA ALA A 150 12.54 -16.54 17.47
C ALA A 150 12.45 -15.50 18.60
N VAL A 151 11.30 -15.45 19.28
CA VAL A 151 11.10 -14.56 20.44
C VAL A 151 12.10 -14.86 21.56
N SER A 152 12.34 -16.15 21.87
CA SER A 152 13.30 -16.53 22.91
C SER A 152 14.73 -16.18 22.52
N GLN A 153 15.12 -16.33 21.25
CA GLN A 153 16.46 -16.01 20.78
C GLN A 153 16.73 -14.50 20.87
N LEU A 154 15.81 -13.67 20.37
CA LEU A 154 15.92 -12.21 20.42
C LEU A 154 15.99 -11.70 21.87
N ARG A 155 15.11 -12.19 22.75
CA ARG A 155 15.16 -11.85 24.19
C ARG A 155 16.46 -12.35 24.84
N GLY A 156 16.94 -13.53 24.47
CA GLY A 156 18.22 -14.08 24.93
C GLY A 156 19.44 -13.25 24.52
N ALA A 157 19.33 -12.51 23.42
CA ALA A 157 20.32 -11.54 22.97
C ALA A 157 20.19 -10.15 23.63
N GLY A 158 19.23 -9.98 24.56
CA GLY A 158 19.03 -8.73 25.30
C GLY A 158 18.12 -7.72 24.61
N VAL A 159 17.45 -8.07 23.52
CA VAL A 159 16.50 -7.19 22.82
C VAL A 159 15.15 -7.21 23.52
N THR A 160 14.51 -6.05 23.70
CA THR A 160 13.13 -5.99 24.17
C THR A 160 12.19 -6.43 23.05
N VAL A 161 11.42 -7.49 23.29
CA VAL A 161 10.46 -8.03 22.33
C VAL A 161 9.06 -7.96 22.90
N GLU A 162 8.18 -7.23 22.23
CA GLU A 162 6.76 -7.11 22.57
C GLU A 162 5.94 -7.88 21.53
N THR A 163 5.27 -8.94 21.98
CA THR A 163 4.25 -9.64 21.19
C THR A 163 2.92 -8.95 21.46
N VAL A 164 2.31 -8.39 20.42
CA VAL A 164 1.13 -7.54 20.53
C VAL A 164 -0.06 -8.23 19.89
N ASP A 165 -1.13 -8.42 20.66
CA ASP A 165 -2.41 -8.89 20.12
C ASP A 165 -3.16 -7.72 19.47
N LEU A 166 -3.24 -7.73 18.15
CA LEU A 166 -4.11 -6.84 17.38
C LEU A 166 -5.37 -7.57 16.92
N THR A 167 -6.54 -7.03 17.25
CA THR A 167 -7.81 -7.51 16.68
C THR A 167 -8.06 -6.84 15.35
N ARG A 168 -8.28 -7.60 14.29
CA ARG A 168 -8.39 -7.07 12.92
C ARG A 168 -9.84 -6.91 12.50
N ASN A 169 -10.40 -5.74 12.77
CA ASN A 169 -11.74 -5.32 12.39
C ASN A 169 -11.70 -3.79 12.14
N PRO A 170 -12.41 -3.24 11.13
CA PRO A 170 -12.56 -1.79 10.99
C PRO A 170 -12.92 -1.05 12.28
N ASP A 171 -13.69 -1.66 13.17
CA ASP A 171 -14.13 -1.06 14.43
C ASP A 171 -13.03 -1.04 15.50
N THR A 172 -11.97 -1.85 15.36
CA THR A 172 -10.87 -1.97 16.33
C THR A 172 -9.62 -1.20 15.92
N VAL A 173 -9.65 -0.46 14.81
CA VAL A 173 -8.49 0.29 14.29
C VAL A 173 -7.97 1.29 15.33
N ALA A 174 -8.86 2.06 15.95
CA ALA A 174 -8.50 3.04 16.98
C ALA A 174 -7.83 2.37 18.18
N ASP A 175 -8.35 1.23 18.65
CA ASP A 175 -7.80 0.52 19.81
C ASP A 175 -6.46 -0.16 19.51
N ASN A 176 -6.27 -0.64 18.28
CA ASN A 176 -4.99 -1.15 17.82
C ASN A 176 -3.93 -0.05 17.80
N ILE A 177 -4.27 1.15 17.30
CA ILE A 177 -3.39 2.32 17.31
C ILE A 177 -2.98 2.66 18.75
N ARG A 178 -3.95 2.78 19.67
CA ARG A 178 -3.69 3.03 21.09
C ARG A 178 -2.79 1.98 21.71
N THR A 179 -2.98 0.71 21.35
CA THR A 179 -2.19 -0.40 21.87
C THR A 179 -0.74 -0.29 21.43
N VAL A 180 -0.48 -0.10 20.13
CA VAL A 180 0.87 0.09 19.61
C VAL A 180 1.52 1.34 20.20
N ALA A 181 0.79 2.44 20.30
CA ALA A 181 1.26 3.69 20.88
C ALA A 181 1.72 3.52 22.34
N ARG A 182 1.02 2.72 23.14
CA ARG A 182 1.45 2.37 24.51
C ARG A 182 2.75 1.57 24.52
N HIS A 183 2.93 0.62 23.60
CA HIS A 183 4.17 -0.17 23.52
C HIS A 183 5.40 0.67 23.18
N VAL A 184 5.25 1.80 22.51
CA VAL A 184 6.33 2.76 22.22
C VAL A 184 6.38 3.96 23.17
N GLY A 185 5.46 4.04 24.15
CA GLY A 185 5.44 5.10 25.15
C GLY A 185 4.87 6.44 24.68
N LEU A 186 3.98 6.44 23.68
CA LEU A 186 3.37 7.65 23.10
C LEU A 186 1.83 7.64 23.15
N PRO A 187 1.18 7.38 24.31
CA PRO A 187 -0.26 7.22 24.35
C PRO A 187 -1.03 8.47 23.90
N GLU A 188 -0.56 9.69 24.20
CA GLU A 188 -1.23 10.93 23.82
C GLU A 188 -1.17 11.20 22.30
N VAL A 189 -0.05 10.86 21.65
CA VAL A 189 0.08 10.91 20.19
C VAL A 189 -0.79 9.81 19.56
N GLY A 190 -0.83 8.64 20.20
CA GLY A 190 -1.70 7.53 19.85
C GLY A 190 -3.17 7.90 19.83
N GLU A 191 -3.67 8.63 20.83
CA GLU A 191 -5.06 9.09 20.85
C GLU A 191 -5.38 9.99 19.66
N LYS A 192 -4.50 10.94 19.32
CA LYS A 192 -4.70 11.80 18.14
C LYS A 192 -4.80 11.00 16.84
N LEU A 193 -3.92 10.01 16.66
CA LEU A 193 -3.94 9.14 15.49
C LEU A 193 -5.18 8.23 15.47
N ALA A 194 -5.58 7.72 16.63
CA ALA A 194 -6.77 6.89 16.79
C ALA A 194 -8.04 7.66 16.42
N ASP A 195 -8.20 8.88 16.91
CA ASP A 195 -9.35 9.74 16.61
C ASP A 195 -9.42 10.10 15.13
N ARG A 196 -8.29 10.55 14.55
CA ARG A 196 -8.20 10.85 13.10
C ARG A 196 -8.58 9.64 12.24
N SER A 197 -8.14 8.46 12.64
CA SER A 197 -8.41 7.21 11.92
C SER A 197 -9.88 6.80 12.05
N ALA A 198 -10.46 6.92 13.26
CA ALA A 198 -11.87 6.66 13.50
C ALA A 198 -12.79 7.59 12.68
N GLU A 199 -12.48 8.90 12.65
CA GLU A 199 -13.20 9.87 11.83
C GLU A 199 -13.12 9.54 10.33
N SER A 200 -11.93 9.15 9.85
CA SER A 200 -11.73 8.79 8.46
C SER A 200 -12.50 7.52 8.07
N ILE A 201 -12.53 6.52 8.94
CA ILE A 201 -13.32 5.30 8.76
C ILE A 201 -14.83 5.62 8.76
N ALA A 202 -15.30 6.48 9.67
CA ALA A 202 -16.70 6.90 9.70
C ALA A 202 -17.12 7.58 8.39
N ARG A 203 -16.32 8.55 7.90
CA ARG A 203 -16.55 9.21 6.60
C ARG A 203 -16.58 8.22 5.44
N ALA A 204 -15.68 7.23 5.44
CA ALA A 204 -15.65 6.20 4.42
C ALA A 204 -16.90 5.31 4.47
N LYS A 205 -17.35 4.90 5.66
CA LYS A 205 -18.59 4.12 5.86
C LYS A 205 -19.81 4.89 5.35
N ASP A 206 -19.92 6.18 5.65
CA ASP A 206 -21.01 7.04 5.17
C ASP A 206 -21.02 7.16 3.64
N THR A 207 -19.84 7.32 3.04
CA THR A 207 -19.67 7.36 1.58
C THR A 207 -20.15 6.06 0.94
N VAL A 208 -19.73 4.92 1.47
CA VAL A 208 -20.14 3.59 0.96
C VAL A 208 -21.64 3.37 1.14
N ALA A 209 -22.22 3.80 2.26
CA ALA A 209 -23.66 3.69 2.50
C ALA A 209 -24.48 4.50 1.48
N GLY A 210 -24.04 5.71 1.12
CA GLY A 210 -24.67 6.53 0.08
C GLY A 210 -24.63 5.86 -1.31
N LEU A 211 -23.52 5.20 -1.65
CA LEU A 211 -23.38 4.45 -2.90
C LEU A 211 -24.30 3.21 -2.93
N ALA A 212 -24.34 2.45 -1.84
CA ALA A 212 -25.19 1.26 -1.74
C ALA A 212 -26.68 1.59 -1.82
N GLY A 213 -27.12 2.69 -1.18
CA GLY A 213 -28.51 3.16 -1.27
C GLY A 213 -28.93 3.56 -2.69
N SER A 214 -27.97 3.96 -3.54
CA SER A 214 -28.20 4.36 -4.92
C SER A 214 -28.19 3.18 -5.91
N ALA A 215 -27.72 2.00 -5.50
CA ALA A 215 -27.49 0.83 -6.36
C ALA A 215 -28.67 -0.16 -6.43
N GLY A 216 -29.88 0.22 -6.00
CA GLY A 216 -31.08 -0.62 -6.14
C GLY A 216 -31.16 -1.84 -5.23
N GLY A 217 -30.30 -1.94 -4.21
CA GLY A 217 -30.42 -2.91 -3.11
C GLY A 217 -29.59 -4.20 -3.26
N ASP A 218 -29.12 -4.54 -4.46
CA ASP A 218 -28.29 -5.73 -4.66
C ASP A 218 -26.82 -5.44 -4.34
N ARG A 219 -26.32 -6.03 -3.25
CA ARG A 219 -24.90 -5.91 -2.85
C ARG A 219 -24.02 -6.77 -3.77
N PRO A 220 -22.90 -6.25 -4.28
CA PRO A 220 -21.94 -7.04 -5.05
C PRO A 220 -21.43 -8.24 -4.24
N ARG A 221 -21.34 -9.40 -4.90
CA ARG A 221 -20.69 -10.58 -4.33
C ARG A 221 -19.18 -10.44 -4.56
N MET A 222 -18.40 -10.53 -3.48
CA MET A 222 -16.97 -10.27 -3.51
C MET A 222 -16.19 -11.48 -2.96
N VAL A 223 -14.99 -11.69 -3.48
CA VAL A 223 -13.99 -12.63 -2.97
C VAL A 223 -12.63 -11.93 -2.92
N PHE A 224 -11.81 -12.27 -1.94
CA PHE A 224 -10.40 -11.86 -1.89
C PHE A 224 -9.55 -13.05 -2.34
N LEU A 225 -8.80 -12.88 -3.43
CA LEU A 225 -7.90 -13.90 -3.96
C LEU A 225 -6.45 -13.49 -3.67
N PHE A 226 -5.78 -14.22 -2.76
CA PHE A 226 -4.34 -14.09 -2.56
C PHE A 226 -3.60 -15.08 -3.46
N GLN A 227 -2.67 -14.59 -4.28
CA GLN A 227 -1.87 -15.42 -5.18
C GLN A 227 -0.40 -14.98 -5.16
N ARG A 228 0.51 -15.96 -5.00
CA ARG A 228 1.97 -15.78 -5.13
C ARG A 228 2.53 -16.88 -6.03
N GLY A 229 3.11 -16.52 -7.18
CA GLY A 229 3.61 -17.46 -8.18
C GLY A 229 2.65 -17.65 -9.38
N THR A 230 3.03 -18.52 -10.32
CA THR A 230 2.44 -18.55 -11.68
C THR A 230 1.04 -19.14 -11.77
N GLY A 231 0.50 -19.75 -10.69
CA GLY A 231 -0.88 -20.24 -10.66
C GLY A 231 -1.23 -21.27 -11.75
N THR A 232 -0.22 -21.90 -12.34
CA THR A 232 -0.32 -22.94 -13.38
C THR A 232 -0.42 -24.32 -12.75
#